data_AF-A0A1V4SIT1-F1
#
_entry.id   AF-A0A1V4SIT1-F1
#
_cell.length_a   1.000
_cell.length_b   1.000
_cell.length_c   1.000
_cell.angle_alpha   90.00
_cell.angle_beta   90.00
_cell.angle_gamma   90.00
#
_symmetry.space_group_name_H-M   'P 1'
#
loop_
_entity.id
_entity.type
_entity.pdbx_description
1 polymer ?
#
loop_
_entity_poly.entity_id
_entity_poly.type
_entity_poly.pdbx_seq_one_letter_code
_entity_poly.pdbx_strand_id
1 'polypeptide(L)'
;MGIGGIDVNAKSLVDSAQVNRTGAKADSFEKRLKEAAQKGDDAQLKQVCKEFEGIFLNMMYKQMKATVPKSDYLQSDYGTEMYDTMMDETLVEVMSQKGIGLGDYMYKQLARQYLKTDSSEEASGGVVDEKK
;
A
#
# COMPACT_ATOMS: atom_id res chain seq x y z
N MET A 1 11.02 49.65 -1.33
CA MET A 1 9.72 49.00 -1.66
C MET A 1 9.92 48.18 -2.92
N GLY A 2 9.68 46.87 -2.86
CA GLY A 2 9.73 45.98 -4.03
C GLY A 2 10.64 44.79 -3.82
N ILE A 3 10.06 43.66 -3.43
CA ILE A 3 10.00 42.39 -4.17
C ILE A 3 9.20 41.43 -3.30
N GLY A 4 7.99 41.09 -3.73
CA GLY A 4 7.07 40.20 -3.03
C GLY A 4 6.31 39.37 -4.05
N GLY A 5 7.06 38.65 -4.88
CA GLY A 5 6.55 37.64 -5.79
C GLY A 5 7.35 36.36 -5.59
N ILE A 6 6.64 35.26 -5.35
CA ILE A 6 6.77 33.93 -5.97
C ILE A 6 6.00 32.92 -5.09
N ASP A 7 4.81 32.59 -5.60
CA ASP A 7 4.08 31.32 -5.53
C ASP A 7 4.03 30.48 -4.25
N VAL A 8 2.97 30.72 -3.47
CA VAL A 8 2.35 29.74 -2.57
C VAL A 8 1.60 28.62 -3.33
N ASN A 9 1.54 28.69 -4.67
CA ASN A 9 0.74 27.80 -5.53
C ASN A 9 1.45 26.47 -5.85
N ALA A 10 2.78 26.48 -6.03
CA ALA A 10 3.53 25.28 -6.42
C ALA A 10 3.41 24.15 -5.38
N LYS A 11 3.50 24.46 -4.09
CA LYS A 11 3.37 23.50 -2.98
C LYS A 11 2.01 22.76 -3.02
N SER A 12 0.93 23.50 -3.28
CA SER A 12 -0.41 22.92 -3.40
C SER A 12 -0.55 21.97 -4.59
N LEU A 13 0.13 22.26 -5.71
CA LEU A 13 0.08 21.44 -6.94
C LEU A 13 0.87 20.12 -6.83
N VAL A 14 2.06 20.14 -6.21
CA VAL A 14 2.82 18.89 -5.97
C VAL A 14 2.18 18.02 -4.89
N ASP A 15 1.71 18.61 -3.80
CA ASP A 15 1.00 17.88 -2.74
C ASP A 15 -0.30 17.26 -3.27
N SER A 16 -1.09 18.01 -4.05
CA SER A 16 -2.31 17.48 -4.66
C SER A 16 -2.04 16.42 -5.73
N ALA A 17 -0.96 16.54 -6.53
CA ALA A 17 -0.57 15.49 -7.47
C ALA A 17 -0.12 14.19 -6.78
N GLN A 18 0.57 14.28 -5.64
CA GLN A 18 1.04 13.12 -4.88
C GLN A 18 -0.09 12.46 -4.06
N VAL A 19 -0.98 13.26 -3.46
CA VAL A 19 -2.18 12.78 -2.75
C VAL A 19 -3.15 12.10 -3.72
N ASN A 20 -3.38 12.68 -4.90
CA ASN A 20 -4.28 12.11 -5.90
C ASN A 20 -3.72 10.80 -6.50
N ARG A 21 -2.40 10.68 -6.67
CA ARG A 21 -1.74 9.40 -7.03
C ARG A 21 -1.90 8.34 -5.94
N THR A 22 -1.90 8.72 -4.66
CA THR A 22 -2.04 7.76 -3.55
C THR A 22 -3.47 7.24 -3.45
N GLY A 23 -4.48 8.11 -3.63
CA GLY A 23 -5.90 7.73 -3.69
C GLY A 23 -6.21 6.82 -4.88
N ALA A 24 -5.79 7.21 -6.10
CA ALA A 24 -5.99 6.38 -7.29
C ALA A 24 -5.29 5.01 -7.20
N LYS A 25 -4.13 4.92 -6.52
CA LYS A 25 -3.46 3.64 -6.24
C LYS A 25 -4.24 2.79 -5.24
N ALA A 26 -4.87 3.39 -4.21
CA ALA A 26 -5.68 2.66 -3.23
C ALA A 26 -6.94 2.04 -3.84
N ASP A 27 -7.67 2.79 -4.68
CA ASP A 27 -8.86 2.26 -5.39
C ASP A 27 -8.48 1.11 -6.34
N SER A 28 -7.34 1.25 -7.03
CA SER A 28 -6.81 0.21 -7.92
C SER A 28 -6.36 -1.05 -7.15
N PHE A 29 -5.88 -0.89 -5.92
CA PHE A 29 -5.44 -1.97 -5.05
C PHE A 29 -6.63 -2.82 -4.57
N GLU A 30 -7.69 -2.18 -4.07
CA GLU A 30 -8.87 -2.88 -3.56
C GLU A 30 -9.49 -3.76 -4.65
N LYS A 31 -9.61 -3.23 -5.87
CA LYS A 31 -10.12 -3.97 -7.03
C LYS A 31 -9.26 -5.19 -7.33
N ARG A 32 -7.94 -5.03 -7.42
CA ARG A 32 -6.99 -6.13 -7.69
C ARG A 32 -6.99 -7.19 -6.59
N LEU A 33 -7.11 -6.77 -5.33
CA LEU A 33 -7.20 -7.68 -4.19
C LEU A 33 -8.46 -8.54 -4.26
N LYS A 34 -9.61 -7.92 -4.51
CA LYS A 34 -10.90 -8.62 -4.67
C LYS A 34 -10.87 -9.57 -5.85
N GLU A 35 -10.33 -9.14 -6.99
CA GLU A 35 -10.21 -9.98 -8.18
C GLU A 35 -9.29 -11.19 -7.94
N ALA A 36 -8.12 -10.99 -7.31
CA ALA A 36 -7.20 -12.09 -7.00
C ALA A 36 -7.81 -13.07 -5.99
N ALA A 37 -8.51 -12.56 -4.97
CA ALA A 37 -9.19 -13.36 -3.96
C ALA A 37 -10.36 -14.19 -4.55
N GLN A 38 -11.15 -13.61 -5.46
CA GLN A 38 -12.25 -14.30 -6.13
C GLN A 38 -11.79 -15.35 -7.14
N LYS A 39 -10.65 -15.12 -7.82
CA LYS A 39 -10.09 -16.04 -8.80
C LYS A 39 -9.26 -17.17 -8.18
N GLY A 40 -9.01 -17.13 -6.86
CA GLY A 40 -8.13 -18.08 -6.19
C GLY A 40 -6.67 -18.02 -6.68
N ASP A 41 -6.26 -16.90 -7.27
CA ASP A 41 -4.90 -16.73 -7.81
C ASP A 41 -3.94 -16.42 -6.67
N ASP A 42 -3.32 -17.48 -6.15
CA ASP A 42 -2.39 -17.43 -5.02
C ASP A 42 -1.22 -16.47 -5.25
N ALA A 43 -0.67 -16.49 -6.47
CA ALA A 43 0.47 -15.67 -6.84
C ALA A 43 0.09 -14.19 -6.91
N GLN A 44 -1.06 -13.87 -7.50
CA GLN A 44 -1.56 -12.50 -7.52
C GLN A 44 -1.95 -12.01 -6.13
N LEU A 45 -2.60 -12.84 -5.30
CA LEU A 45 -2.98 -12.47 -3.94
C LEU A 45 -1.74 -12.12 -3.11
N LYS A 46 -0.68 -12.93 -3.20
CA LYS A 46 0.60 -12.66 -2.53
C LYS A 46 1.27 -11.40 -3.03
N GLN A 47 1.27 -11.17 -4.35
CA GLN A 47 1.85 -9.98 -4.95
C GLN A 47 1.15 -8.70 -4.50
N VAL A 48 -0.19 -8.70 -4.52
CA VAL A 48 -1.00 -7.57 -4.04
C VAL A 48 -0.74 -7.31 -2.55
N CYS A 49 -0.66 -8.35 -1.72
CA CYS A 49 -0.32 -8.19 -0.30
C CYS A 49 1.07 -7.58 -0.06
N LYS A 50 2.07 -7.91 -0.88
CA LYS A 50 3.41 -7.30 -0.82
C LYS A 50 3.40 -5.83 -1.26
N GLU A 51 2.62 -5.48 -2.27
CA GLU A 51 2.49 -4.09 -2.70
C GLU A 51 1.85 -3.22 -1.62
N PHE A 52 0.84 -3.75 -0.91
CA PHE A 52 0.27 -3.07 0.25
C PHE A 52 1.29 -2.84 1.36
N GLU A 53 2.14 -3.83 1.64
CA GLU A 53 3.19 -3.69 2.64
C GLU A 53 4.11 -2.51 2.32
N GLY A 54 4.45 -2.28 1.05
CA GLY A 54 5.20 -1.10 0.62
C GLY A 54 4.48 0.23 0.89
N ILE A 55 3.17 0.29 0.63
CA ILE A 55 2.35 1.47 0.92
C ILE A 55 2.27 1.72 2.43
N PHE A 56 2.06 0.66 3.20
CA PHE A 56 2.01 0.74 4.65
C PHE A 56 3.34 1.22 5.23
N LEU A 57 4.48 0.71 4.74
CA LEU A 57 5.81 1.16 5.14
C LEU A 57 6.03 2.64 4.84
N ASN A 58 5.59 3.13 3.67
CA ASN A 58 5.65 4.57 3.35
C ASN A 58 4.88 5.41 4.38
N MET A 59 3.66 4.99 4.70
CA MET A 59 2.82 5.68 5.67
C MET A 59 3.44 5.64 7.07
N MET A 60 3.89 4.47 7.52
CA MET A 60 4.57 4.31 8.81
C MET A 60 5.81 5.22 8.91
N TYR A 61 6.66 5.21 7.88
CA TYR A 61 7.86 6.03 7.83
C TYR A 61 7.54 7.52 7.90
N LYS A 62 6.53 7.99 7.17
CA LYS A 62 6.04 9.38 7.25
C LYS A 62 5.58 9.75 8.66
N GLN A 63 4.82 8.86 9.31
CA GLN A 63 4.37 9.10 10.69
C GLN A 63 5.56 9.12 11.67
N MET A 64 6.55 8.25 11.50
CA MET A 64 7.78 8.28 12.31
C MET A 64 8.56 9.58 12.12
N LYS A 65 8.65 10.11 10.88
CA LYS A 65 9.31 11.38 10.62
C LYS A 65 8.54 12.56 11.22
N ALA A 66 7.21 12.49 11.21
CA ALA A 66 6.34 13.51 11.79
C ALA A 66 6.44 13.64 13.33
N THR A 67 6.93 12.60 14.03
CA THR A 67 7.17 12.69 15.48
C THR A 67 8.50 13.35 15.84
N VAL A 68 9.39 13.59 14.88
CA VAL A 68 10.64 14.31 15.11
C VAL A 68 10.36 15.81 15.16
N PRO A 69 10.57 16.49 16.30
CA PRO A 69 10.31 17.92 16.41
C PRO A 69 11.24 18.70 15.48
N LYS A 70 10.67 19.55 14.63
CA LYS A 70 11.44 20.46 13.79
C LYS A 70 12.03 21.56 14.68
N SER A 71 13.33 21.81 14.58
CA SER A 71 13.96 22.90 15.33
C SER A 71 13.70 24.23 14.63
N ASP A 72 13.29 25.25 15.37
CA ASP A 72 13.08 26.61 14.85
C ASP A 72 14.37 27.26 14.29
N TYR A 73 15.54 26.74 14.67
CA TYR A 73 16.85 27.22 14.22
C TYR A 73 17.26 26.72 12.83
N LEU A 74 16.76 25.55 12.41
CA LEU A 74 16.97 25.01 11.07
C LEU A 74 15.68 25.21 10.28
N GLN A 75 15.51 26.39 9.70
CA GLN A 75 14.41 26.64 8.78
C GLN A 75 14.58 25.72 7.57
N SER A 76 13.58 24.86 7.33
CA SER A 76 13.56 23.98 6.17
C SER A 76 13.30 24.81 4.93
N ASP A 77 14.33 24.92 4.08
CA ASP A 77 14.22 25.52 2.75
C ASP A 77 13.51 24.57 1.78
N TYR A 78 12.87 25.12 0.74
CA TYR A 78 12.14 24.35 -0.27
C TYR A 78 13.03 23.30 -0.97
N GLY A 79 14.29 23.64 -1.25
CA GLY A 79 15.24 22.70 -1.84
C GLY A 79 15.53 21.49 -0.93
N THR A 80 15.62 21.73 0.37
CA THR A 80 15.84 20.69 1.38
C THR A 80 14.62 19.79 1.53
N GLU A 81 13.39 20.36 1.58
CA GLU A 81 12.16 19.55 1.66
C GLU A 81 12.00 18.62 0.45
N MET A 82 12.35 19.10 -0.74
CA MET A 82 12.27 18.31 -1.96
C MET A 82 13.35 17.22 -2.02
N TYR A 83 14.58 17.52 -1.61
CA TYR A 83 15.65 16.52 -1.48
C TYR A 83 15.28 15.43 -0.47
N ASP A 84 14.79 15.83 0.71
CA ASP A 84 14.34 14.92 1.75
C ASP A 84 13.22 14.01 1.25
N THR A 85 12.27 14.54 0.47
CA THR A 85 11.19 13.74 -0.10
C THR A 85 11.70 12.68 -1.06
N MET A 86 12.64 13.03 -1.96
CA MET A 86 13.25 12.06 -2.86
C MET A 86 14.08 11.01 -2.09
N MET A 87 14.82 11.45 -1.07
CA MET A 87 15.58 10.54 -0.22
C MET A 87 14.65 9.56 0.50
N ASP A 88 13.57 10.05 1.09
CA ASP A 88 12.57 9.26 1.79
C ASP A 88 11.91 8.22 0.85
N GLU A 89 11.60 8.61 -0.39
CA GLU A 89 11.06 7.69 -1.41
C GLU A 89 12.02 6.54 -1.72
N THR A 90 13.29 6.84 -1.97
CA THR A 90 14.31 5.80 -2.25
C THR A 90 14.53 4.87 -1.05
N LEU A 91 14.52 5.43 0.16
CA LEU A 91 14.71 4.67 1.38
C LEU A 91 13.55 3.70 1.61
N VAL A 92 12.32 4.17 1.44
CA VAL A 92 11.12 3.33 1.54
C VAL A 92 11.12 2.25 0.45
N GLU A 93 11.55 2.57 -0.78
CA GLU A 93 11.65 1.60 -1.86
C GLU A 93 12.61 0.45 -1.48
N VAL A 94 13.81 0.77 -1.00
CA VAL A 94 14.79 -0.24 -0.54
C VAL A 94 14.25 -1.05 0.65
N MET A 95 13.60 -0.40 1.62
CA MET A 95 12.98 -1.09 2.74
C MET A 95 11.85 -2.04 2.29
N SER A 96 11.07 -1.64 1.28
CA SER A 96 9.97 -2.44 0.74
C SER A 96 10.44 -3.72 0.02
N GLN A 97 11.63 -3.70 -0.58
CA GLN A 97 12.22 -4.88 -1.22
C GLN A 97 12.56 -5.98 -0.22
N LYS A 98 13.04 -5.59 0.97
CA LYS A 98 13.32 -6.53 2.07
C LYS A 98 12.03 -6.98 2.75
N GLY A 99 11.08 -6.05 2.93
CA GLY A 99 9.83 -6.27 3.64
C GLY A 99 10.05 -6.45 5.15
N ILE A 100 8.97 -6.26 5.90
CA ILE A 100 8.85 -6.54 7.34
C ILE A 100 8.05 -7.84 7.59
N GLY A 101 7.48 -8.45 6.54
CA GLY A 101 6.69 -9.68 6.58
C GLY A 101 5.19 -9.44 6.74
N LEU A 102 4.72 -8.19 6.71
CA LEU A 102 3.30 -7.87 6.88
C LEU A 102 2.45 -8.45 5.74
N GLY A 103 2.94 -8.35 4.50
CA GLY A 103 2.26 -8.89 3.33
C GLY A 103 2.06 -10.40 3.43
N ASP A 104 3.05 -11.14 3.95
CA ASP A 104 2.94 -12.59 4.13
C ASP A 104 1.91 -12.96 5.21
N TYR A 105 1.81 -12.17 6.29
CA TYR A 105 0.79 -12.39 7.32
C TYR A 105 -0.62 -12.11 6.80
N MET A 106 -0.80 -11.01 6.06
CA MET A 106 -2.09 -10.69 5.42
C MET A 106 -2.49 -11.75 4.40
N TYR A 107 -1.54 -12.17 3.55
CA TYR A 107 -1.75 -13.26 2.60
C TYR A 107 -2.22 -14.52 3.32
N LYS A 108 -1.55 -14.96 4.40
CA LYS A 108 -1.99 -16.14 5.18
C LYS A 108 -3.41 -15.97 5.73
N GLN A 109 -3.79 -14.77 6.14
CA GLN A 109 -5.14 -14.52 6.66
C GLN A 109 -6.19 -14.56 5.56
N LEU A 110 -5.91 -13.95 4.41
CA LEU A 110 -6.80 -13.91 3.25
C LEU A 110 -6.90 -15.29 2.58
N ALA A 111 -5.77 -15.97 2.37
CA ALA A 111 -5.70 -17.34 1.88
C ALA A 111 -6.60 -18.28 2.72
N ARG A 112 -6.56 -18.17 4.06
CA ARG A 112 -7.44 -18.96 4.93
C ARG A 112 -8.94 -18.67 4.75
N GLN A 113 -9.31 -17.46 4.33
CA GLN A 113 -10.70 -17.06 4.13
C GLN A 113 -11.21 -17.40 2.73
N TYR A 114 -10.36 -17.24 1.71
CA TYR A 114 -10.77 -17.40 0.31
C TYR A 114 -10.46 -18.78 -0.27
N LEU A 115 -9.33 -19.41 0.09
CA LEU A 115 -8.95 -20.74 -0.44
C LEU A 115 -9.56 -21.91 0.34
N LYS A 116 -10.05 -21.68 1.58
CA LYS A 116 -10.67 -22.73 2.40
C LYS A 116 -12.13 -23.01 2.00
N THR A 117 -12.76 -22.09 1.28
CA THR A 117 -14.16 -22.22 0.83
C THR A 117 -14.31 -23.26 -0.28
N ASP A 118 -13.28 -23.55 -1.08
CA ASP A 118 -13.33 -24.58 -2.13
C ASP A 118 -13.21 -26.02 -1.60
N SER A 119 -12.77 -26.23 -0.35
CA SER A 119 -12.52 -27.58 0.21
C SER A 119 -13.70 -28.17 1.01
N SER A 120 -14.86 -27.50 1.07
CA SER A 120 -16.03 -28.00 1.83
C SER A 120 -17.26 -28.36 0.99
N GLU A 121 -17.19 -28.34 -0.34
CA GLU A 121 -18.34 -28.71 -1.20
C GLU A 121 -18.22 -30.07 -1.94
N GLU A 122 -17.11 -30.82 -1.84
CA GLU A 122 -16.98 -32.14 -2.50
C GLU A 122 -16.91 -33.35 -1.53
N ALA A 123 -17.56 -33.27 -0.36
CA ALA A 123 -17.65 -34.42 0.54
C ALA A 123 -19.01 -34.55 1.25
N SER A 124 -20.12 -34.59 0.48
CA SER A 124 -21.30 -35.34 0.91
C SER A 124 -22.18 -35.75 -0.28
N GLY A 125 -22.28 -37.05 -0.54
CA GLY A 125 -23.42 -37.61 -1.29
C GLY A 125 -23.12 -38.50 -2.49
N GLY A 126 -22.18 -39.45 -2.38
CA GLY A 126 -22.11 -40.58 -3.29
C GLY A 126 -23.25 -41.59 -3.05
N VAL A 127 -23.92 -41.96 -4.14
CA VAL A 127 -24.55 -43.26 -4.45
C VAL A 127 -25.67 -43.77 -3.53
N VAL A 128 -26.92 -43.72 -4.02
CA VAL A 128 -27.84 -44.87 -3.98
C VAL A 128 -28.58 -44.96 -5.31
N ASP A 129 -28.10 -45.88 -6.15
CA ASP A 129 -28.90 -46.62 -7.12
C ASP A 129 -29.92 -47.48 -6.34
N GLU A 130 -31.19 -47.48 -6.74
CA GLU A 130 -31.92 -48.72 -7.07
C GLU A 130 -33.41 -48.43 -7.36
N LYS A 131 -33.86 -48.96 -8.50
CA LYS A 131 -35.25 -49.10 -8.95
C LYS A 131 -36.12 -49.83 -7.91
N LYS A 132 -37.32 -49.32 -7.63
CA LYS A 132 -38.61 -50.03 -7.77
C LYS A 132 -39.77 -49.18 -7.26
#